data_AF-A0A5R9ICQ7-F1
#
_entry.id   AF-A0A5R9ICQ7-F1
#
_cell.length_a   1.000
_cell.length_b   1.000
_cell.length_c   1.000
_cell.angle_alpha   90.00
_cell.angle_beta   90.00
_cell.angle_gamma   90.00
#
_symmetry.space_group_name_H-M   'P 1'
#
loop_
_entity.id
_entity.type
_entity.pdbx_description
1 polymer ?
#
loop_
_entity_poly.entity_id
_entity_poly.type
_entity_poly.pdbx_seq_one_letter_code
_entity_poly.pdbx_strand_id
1 'polypeptide(L)'
;MKISKILILIPLMFLAGCVTTPYQKTGFFSSTGGYEDKQVSDGVYFIKSKVNANTKPKVALDYWHRRAKELCGHSNYKAEVTSTFDTNVNPDPYSSTSQWPISQGLVNCNMGS
;
A
#
# COMPACT_ATOMS: atom_id res chain seq x y z
N MET A 1 -20.64 -51.84 -16.25
CA MET A 1 -20.72 -51.02 -15.02
C MET A 1 -20.24 -49.62 -15.34
N LYS A 2 -21.03 -48.59 -14.99
CA LYS A 2 -20.78 -47.18 -15.33
C LYS A 2 -19.75 -46.59 -14.36
N ILE A 3 -18.64 -46.06 -14.88
CA ILE A 3 -17.65 -45.32 -14.07
C ILE A 3 -18.24 -43.93 -13.84
N SER A 4 -18.69 -43.70 -12.60
CA SER A 4 -19.36 -42.47 -12.20
C SER A 4 -18.34 -41.37 -11.88
N LYS A 5 -18.77 -40.13 -12.13
CA LYS A 5 -18.09 -38.85 -11.99
C LYS A 5 -17.43 -38.68 -10.62
N ILE A 6 -16.12 -38.48 -10.57
CA ILE A 6 -15.47 -37.70 -9.51
C ILE A 6 -14.38 -36.84 -10.18
N LEU A 7 -14.77 -35.63 -10.59
CA LEU A 7 -13.81 -34.55 -10.85
C LEU A 7 -13.23 -34.17 -9.49
N ILE A 8 -12.01 -34.63 -9.20
CA ILE A 8 -11.27 -34.25 -7.99
C ILE A 8 -10.76 -32.81 -8.20
N LEU A 9 -11.59 -31.84 -7.84
CA LEU A 9 -11.18 -30.47 -7.55
C LEU A 9 -10.55 -30.47 -6.15
N ILE A 10 -9.22 -30.50 -6.06
CA ILE A 10 -8.52 -30.19 -4.82
C ILE A 10 -7.78 -28.86 -5.01
N PRO A 11 -8.11 -27.84 -4.20
CA PRO A 11 -7.60 -26.48 -4.34
C PRO A 11 -6.12 -26.43 -4.00
N LEU A 12 -5.37 -25.75 -4.86
CA LEU A 12 -3.96 -25.44 -4.65
C LEU A 12 -3.82 -24.55 -3.41
N MET A 13 -3.41 -25.15 -2.30
CA MET A 13 -3.00 -24.49 -1.06
C MET A 13 -1.86 -23.49 -1.36
N PHE A 14 -2.19 -22.22 -1.55
CA PHE A 14 -1.22 -21.12 -1.51
C PHE A 14 -0.83 -20.83 -0.06
N LEU A 15 0.00 -21.69 0.54
CA LEU A 15 0.72 -21.38 1.78
C LEU A 15 2.07 -20.73 1.44
N ALA A 16 2.09 -19.39 1.38
CA ALA A 16 3.24 -18.53 1.73
C ALA A 16 2.92 -17.05 1.44
N GLY A 17 1.79 -16.54 1.94
CA GLY A 17 1.58 -15.10 1.99
C GLY A 17 2.45 -14.52 3.09
N CYS A 18 3.66 -14.05 2.79
CA CYS A 18 4.35 -13.11 3.67
C CYS A 18 3.36 -11.98 3.99
N VAL A 19 3.07 -11.74 5.27
CA VAL A 19 2.06 -10.78 5.75
C VAL A 19 2.44 -9.37 5.31
N THR A 20 2.11 -9.03 4.06
CA THR A 20 2.38 -7.76 3.41
C THR A 20 1.05 -7.05 3.31
N THR A 21 0.99 -5.78 3.72
CA THR A 21 -0.21 -4.96 3.47
C THR A 21 -0.50 -4.95 1.97
N PRO A 22 -1.72 -5.29 1.52
CA PRO A 22 -2.07 -5.24 0.11
C PRO A 22 -2.05 -3.81 -0.44
N TYR A 23 -1.76 -3.66 -1.73
CA TYR A 23 -1.98 -2.40 -2.43
C TYR A 23 -3.47 -2.16 -2.62
N GLN A 24 -4.04 -1.25 -1.84
CA GLN A 24 -5.46 -0.90 -1.87
C GLN A 24 -5.66 0.52 -1.37
N LYS A 25 -6.76 1.14 -1.79
CA LYS A 25 -7.17 2.44 -1.25
C LYS A 25 -7.53 2.29 0.23
N THR A 26 -7.07 3.21 1.07
CA THR A 26 -7.49 3.28 2.47
C THR A 26 -8.99 3.52 2.55
N GLY A 27 -9.68 2.77 3.41
CA GLY A 27 -11.12 2.79 3.56
C GLY A 27 -11.58 2.09 4.84
N PHE A 28 -12.89 2.01 5.05
CA PHE A 28 -13.50 1.54 6.30
C PHE A 28 -13.04 0.13 6.73
N PHE A 29 -12.72 -0.76 5.78
CA PHE A 29 -12.25 -2.12 6.05
C PHE A 29 -10.73 -2.29 5.97
N SER A 30 -9.98 -1.21 5.72
CA SER A 30 -8.53 -1.22 5.52
C SER A 30 -7.80 -0.90 6.82
N SER A 31 -7.97 -1.78 7.83
CA SER A 31 -7.34 -1.63 9.16
C SER A 31 -5.83 -1.86 9.15
N THR A 32 -5.28 -2.36 8.04
CA THR A 32 -3.88 -2.79 7.90
C THR A 32 -3.04 -1.87 7.02
N GLY A 33 -3.60 -0.71 6.63
CA GLY A 33 -2.96 0.26 5.75
C GLY A 33 -3.42 0.16 4.29
N GLY A 34 -2.91 1.07 3.47
CA GLY A 34 -3.33 1.33 2.10
C GLY A 34 -2.76 2.67 1.63
N TYR A 35 -3.27 3.14 0.49
CA TYR A 35 -2.95 4.48 -0.01
C TYR A 35 -4.17 5.41 0.06
N GLU A 36 -3.89 6.69 0.26
CA GLU A 36 -4.82 7.78 0.06
C GLU A 36 -4.15 8.87 -0.78
N ASP A 37 -4.95 9.61 -1.53
CA ASP A 37 -4.48 10.69 -2.39
C ASP A 37 -5.50 11.82 -2.45
N LYS A 38 -4.98 13.02 -2.72
CA LYS A 38 -5.75 14.25 -2.90
C LYS A 38 -5.10 15.11 -3.98
N GLN A 39 -5.90 15.61 -4.90
CA GLN A 39 -5.45 16.64 -5.84
C GLN A 39 -5.26 17.97 -5.11
N VAL A 40 -4.09 18.59 -5.29
CA VAL A 40 -3.72 19.87 -4.68
C VAL A 40 -3.91 21.01 -5.67
N SER A 41 -3.50 20.79 -6.93
CA SER A 41 -3.72 21.67 -8.06
C SER A 41 -3.72 20.83 -9.35
N ASP A 42 -3.88 21.49 -10.50
CA ASP A 42 -3.77 20.78 -11.78
C ASP A 42 -2.38 20.13 -11.94
N GLY A 43 -2.37 18.84 -12.30
CA GLY A 43 -1.15 18.03 -12.39
C GLY A 43 -0.36 17.80 -11.10
N VAL A 44 -0.89 18.18 -9.92
CA VAL A 44 -0.19 18.02 -8.62
C VAL A 44 -1.07 17.29 -7.61
N TYR A 45 -0.54 16.21 -7.04
CA TYR A 45 -1.23 15.36 -6.07
C TYR A 45 -0.42 15.18 -4.81
N PHE A 46 -1.09 15.18 -3.66
CA PHE A 46 -0.55 14.65 -2.42
C PHE A 46 -0.93 13.18 -2.31
N ILE A 47 0.03 12.33 -1.99
CA ILE A 47 -0.16 10.89 -1.81
C ILE A 47 0.41 10.50 -0.45
N LYS A 48 -0.31 9.65 0.27
CA LYS A 48 0.17 8.97 1.47
C LYS A 48 -0.05 7.47 1.31
N SER A 49 0.98 6.70 1.61
CA SER A 49 0.98 5.24 1.58
C SER A 49 1.42 4.74 2.95
N LYS A 50 0.57 3.94 3.60
CA LYS A 50 0.83 3.35 4.92
C LYS A 50 0.77 1.83 4.82
N VAL A 51 1.75 1.15 5.38
CA VAL A 51 1.76 -0.32 5.48
C VAL A 51 1.84 -0.76 6.95
N ASN A 52 1.53 -2.03 7.20
CA ASN A 52 1.55 -2.61 8.54
C ASN A 52 2.99 -2.76 9.06
N ALA A 53 3.13 -2.92 10.38
CA ALA A 53 4.43 -3.03 11.05
C ALA A 53 5.26 -4.27 10.64
N ASN A 54 4.63 -5.30 10.07
CA ASN A 54 5.31 -6.50 9.58
C ASN A 54 5.76 -6.37 8.11
N THR A 55 5.36 -5.28 7.43
CA THR A 55 5.68 -5.01 6.04
C THR A 55 6.93 -4.13 5.96
N LYS A 56 7.86 -4.46 5.06
CA LYS A 56 9.09 -3.68 4.87
C LYS A 56 8.77 -2.22 4.51
N PRO A 57 9.45 -1.21 5.07
CA PRO A 57 9.22 0.20 4.75
C PRO A 57 9.27 0.54 3.26
N LYS A 58 10.14 -0.14 2.50
CA LYS A 58 10.23 -0.01 1.05
C LYS A 58 8.88 -0.21 0.35
N VAL A 59 8.01 -1.08 0.85
CA VAL A 59 6.70 -1.33 0.25
C VAL A 59 5.81 -0.08 0.32
N ALA A 60 5.88 0.71 1.41
CA ALA A 60 5.15 1.97 1.49
C ALA A 60 5.60 2.94 0.38
N LEU A 61 6.91 3.03 0.15
CA LEU A 61 7.49 3.85 -0.92
C LEU A 61 7.15 3.33 -2.31
N ASP A 62 7.21 2.01 -2.53
CA ASP A 62 6.83 1.39 -3.80
C ASP A 62 5.35 1.66 -4.12
N TYR A 63 4.48 1.60 -3.11
CA TYR A 63 3.05 1.92 -3.24
C TYR A 63 2.81 3.40 -3.52
N TRP A 64 3.60 4.29 -2.91
CA TRP A 64 3.58 5.72 -3.22
C TRP A 64 3.93 5.97 -4.69
N HIS A 65 5.03 5.38 -5.20
CA HIS A 65 5.45 5.53 -6.60
C HIS A 65 4.46 4.91 -7.59
N ARG A 66 3.86 3.76 -7.22
CA ARG A 66 2.81 3.13 -8.02
C ARG A 66 1.61 4.06 -8.15
N ARG A 67 1.16 4.66 -7.04
CA ARG A 67 0.03 5.58 -7.06
C ARG A 67 0.34 6.86 -7.83
N ALA A 68 1.54 7.39 -7.71
CA ALA A 68 2.02 8.53 -8.49
C ALA A 68 1.94 8.26 -10.00
N LYS A 69 2.39 7.08 -10.44
CA LYS A 69 2.28 6.65 -11.84
C LYS A 69 0.83 6.53 -12.30
N GLU A 70 -0.05 5.98 -11.47
CA GLU A 70 -1.49 5.86 -11.78
C GLU A 70 -2.16 7.24 -11.93
N LEU A 71 -1.83 8.20 -11.07
CA LEU A 71 -2.39 9.56 -11.12
C LEU A 71 -1.84 10.40 -12.28
N CYS A 72 -0.54 10.28 -12.58
CA CYS A 72 0.06 11.00 -13.72
C CYS A 72 -0.18 10.30 -15.07
N GLY A 73 -0.48 9.00 -15.09
CA GLY A 73 -0.56 8.21 -16.33
C GLY A 73 0.81 7.84 -16.94
N HIS A 74 1.92 8.26 -16.33
CA HIS A 74 3.29 8.00 -16.78
C HIS A 74 4.27 7.93 -15.59
N SER A 75 5.49 7.46 -15.84
CA SER A 75 6.55 7.35 -14.82
C SER A 75 7.46 8.58 -14.73
N ASN A 76 7.36 9.53 -15.66
CA ASN A 76 8.15 10.76 -15.64
C ASN A 76 7.44 11.84 -14.81
N TYR A 77 7.75 11.94 -13.52
CA TYR A 77 7.19 12.94 -12.62
C TYR A 77 8.25 13.45 -11.66
N LYS A 78 8.05 14.63 -11.07
CA LYS A 78 8.84 15.08 -9.92
C LYS A 78 8.19 14.58 -8.64
N ALA A 79 8.99 13.91 -7.82
CA ALA A 79 8.58 13.40 -6.52
C ALA A 79 9.22 14.21 -5.39
N GLU A 80 8.40 14.66 -4.45
CA GLU A 80 8.81 15.22 -3.18
C GLU A 80 8.22 14.33 -2.08
N VAL A 81 8.91 13.22 -1.79
CA VAL A 81 8.42 12.15 -0.90
C VAL A 81 9.31 12.00 0.33
N THR A 82 8.69 11.86 1.49
CA THR A 82 9.37 11.56 2.76
C THR A 82 8.86 10.23 3.31
N SER A 83 9.78 9.39 3.81
CA SER A 83 9.43 8.15 4.50
C SER A 83 9.62 8.29 6.01
N THR A 84 8.60 7.93 6.77
CA THR A 84 8.54 8.06 8.24
C THR A 84 7.87 6.82 8.84
N PHE A 85 7.74 6.79 10.16
CA PHE A 85 7.00 5.75 10.87
C PHE A 85 5.92 6.40 11.73
N ASP A 86 4.72 5.83 11.69
CA ASP A 86 3.67 6.13 12.66
C ASP A 86 3.83 5.16 13.84
N THR A 87 4.27 5.71 14.96
CA THR A 87 4.31 5.00 16.24
C THR A 87 2.96 5.18 16.91
N ASN A 88 2.03 4.25 16.70
CA ASN A 88 0.85 4.16 17.55
C ASN A 88 1.31 3.78 18.95
N VAL A 89 1.52 4.78 19.81
CA VAL A 89 1.70 4.56 21.25
C VAL A 89 0.31 4.43 21.84
N ASN A 90 -0.20 3.20 21.95
CA ASN A 90 -1.34 2.98 22.83
C ASN A 90 -0.80 3.08 24.26
N PRO A 91 -1.31 3.97 25.13
CA PRO A 91 -0.81 4.12 26.51
C PRO A 91 -1.26 2.96 27.42
N ASP A 92 -1.31 1.73 26.90
CA ASP A 92 -1.61 0.54 27.68
C ASP A 92 -0.33 -0.01 28.35
N PRO A 93 -0.45 -0.73 29.48
CA PRO A 93 0.71 -1.27 30.20
C PRO A 93 1.43 -2.42 29.45
N TYR A 94 0.98 -2.79 28.26
CA TYR A 94 1.52 -3.85 27.40
C TYR A 94 2.03 -3.31 26.05
N SER A 95 2.24 -1.99 25.96
CA SER A 95 2.51 -1.25 24.71
C SER A 95 3.61 -1.92 23.87
N SER A 96 3.19 -2.58 22.78
CA SER A 96 4.10 -2.95 21.71
C SER A 96 4.31 -1.73 20.81
N THR A 97 5.56 -1.24 20.70
CA THR A 97 5.92 -0.12 19.82
C THR A 97 5.91 -0.59 18.37
N SER A 98 4.72 -0.77 17.79
CA SER A 98 4.59 -1.12 16.38
C SER A 98 4.91 0.11 15.54
N GLN A 99 5.97 0.04 14.74
CA GLN A 99 6.35 1.09 13.79
C GLN A 99 5.64 0.83 12.46
N TRP A 100 4.66 1.67 12.12
CA TRP A 100 3.92 1.53 10.86
C TRP A 100 4.59 2.38 9.79
N PRO A 101 5.24 1.79 8.77
CA PRO A 101 5.94 2.58 7.76
C PRO A 101 4.97 3.41 6.92
N ILE A 102 5.32 4.65 6.68
CA ILE A 102 4.57 5.61 5.88
C ILE A 102 5.50 6.28 4.88
N SER A 103 5.07 6.37 3.62
CA SER A 103 5.67 7.27 2.63
C SER A 103 4.62 8.26 2.16
N GLN A 104 4.90 9.56 2.28
CA GLN A 104 3.96 10.61 1.93
C GLN A 104 4.65 11.82 1.32
N GLY A 105 3.92 12.56 0.49
CA GLY A 105 4.49 13.70 -0.22
C GLY A 105 3.74 14.11 -1.47
N LEU A 106 4.35 15.02 -2.24
CA LEU A 106 3.78 15.57 -3.46
C LEU A 106 4.35 14.88 -4.70
N VAL A 107 3.50 14.69 -5.71
CA VAL A 107 3.90 14.37 -7.08
C VAL A 107 3.45 15.50 -8.02
N ASN A 108 4.34 15.91 -8.92
CA ASN A 108 4.05 16.85 -10.01
C ASN A 108 4.24 16.14 -11.36
N CYS A 109 3.16 16.04 -12.13
CA CYS A 109 3.11 15.34 -13.42
C CYS A 109 3.63 16.19 -14.60
N ASN A 110 3.72 17.52 -14.46
CA ASN A 110 3.95 18.46 -15.55
C ASN A 110 5.43 18.59 -15.98
N MET A 111 6.30 17.67 -15.55
CA MET A 111 7.70 17.61 -16.02
C MET A 111 7.89 16.69 -17.23
N GLY A 112 6.79 16.14 -17.77
CA GLY A 112 6.80 15.19 -18.88
C GLY A 112 5.99 15.59 -20.11
N SER A 113 5.53 16.85 -20.22
CA SER A 113 4.85 17.39 -21.41
C SER A 113 5.80 18.19 -22.29
#